data_AF-A0A2D0J5A6-F1
#
_entry.id   AF-A0A2D0J5A6-F1
#
_cell.length_a   1.000
_cell.length_b   1.000
_cell.length_c   1.000
_cell.angle_alpha   90.00
_cell.angle_beta   90.00
_cell.angle_gamma   90.00
#
_symmetry.space_group_name_H-M   'P 1'
#
loop_
_entity.id
_entity.type
_entity.pdbx_description
1 polymer ?
#
loop_
_entity_poly.entity_id
_entity_poly.type
_entity_poly.pdbx_seq_one_letter_code
_entity_poly.pdbx_strand_id
1 'polypeptide(L)'
;MNINDFAEFENYEGIITDGIFEDVFNMDYVEEIELTEEKKKYIEWLSYFFVAEMQDVLDEINEMDMLEQISVFDFWFKIIQSRDEVEALARTIIYHKTGMPV
;
A
#
# COMPACT_ATOMS: atom_id res chain seq x y z
N MET A 1 10.76 -0.81 11.83
CA MET A 1 9.41 -0.63 12.42
C MET A 1 9.00 -1.96 13.04
N ASN A 2 8.22 -2.03 14.12
CA ASN A 2 7.70 -3.34 14.55
C ASN A 2 6.36 -3.63 13.85
N ILE A 3 5.98 -4.90 13.74
CA ILE A 3 4.74 -5.31 13.07
C ILE A 3 3.49 -4.65 13.67
N ASN A 4 3.48 -4.38 15.00
CA ASN A 4 2.37 -3.73 15.67
C ASN A 4 2.23 -2.27 15.22
N ASP A 5 3.35 -1.55 15.04
CA ASP A 5 3.33 -0.18 14.53
C ASP A 5 2.77 -0.11 13.09
N PHE A 6 3.05 -1.13 12.25
CA PHE A 6 2.47 -1.24 10.91
C PHE A 6 0.99 -1.61 10.94
N ALA A 7 0.61 -2.44 11.91
CA ALA A 7 -0.76 -2.86 12.15
C ALA A 7 -1.66 -1.74 12.72
N GLU A 8 -1.08 -0.73 13.36
CA GLU A 8 -1.80 0.40 13.95
C GLU A 8 -2.33 1.40 12.91
N PHE A 9 -1.88 1.31 11.65
CA PHE A 9 -2.46 2.10 10.57
C PHE A 9 -3.89 1.62 10.30
N GLU A 10 -4.78 2.55 9.97
CA GLU A 10 -6.20 2.25 9.77
C GLU A 10 -6.39 1.10 8.77
N ASN A 11 -7.48 0.35 8.87
CA ASN A 11 -7.87 -0.70 7.89
C ASN A 11 -7.04 -2.00 7.87
N TYR A 12 -5.95 -2.14 8.65
CA TYR A 12 -5.19 -3.40 8.71
C TYR A 12 -5.73 -4.42 9.72
N GLU A 13 -6.65 -4.05 10.63
CA GLU A 13 -7.19 -4.93 11.70
C GLU A 13 -7.71 -6.29 11.18
N GLY A 14 -8.31 -6.32 9.98
CA GLY A 14 -8.79 -7.54 9.34
C GLY A 14 -7.73 -8.38 8.63
N ILE A 15 -6.54 -7.83 8.38
CA ILE A 15 -5.43 -8.52 7.70
C ILE A 15 -4.50 -9.19 8.73
N ILE A 16 -4.38 -8.61 9.92
CA ILE A 16 -3.44 -9.02 10.97
C ILE A 16 -3.89 -10.28 11.71
N THR A 17 -5.17 -10.65 11.64
CA THR A 17 -5.76 -11.63 12.56
C THR A 17 -5.58 -13.10 12.15
N ASP A 18 -5.21 -13.41 10.90
CA ASP A 18 -5.25 -14.78 10.37
C ASP A 18 -3.94 -15.28 9.73
N GLY A 19 -2.79 -14.64 9.98
CA GLY A 19 -1.51 -14.98 9.31
C GLY A 19 -1.42 -14.49 7.86
N ILE A 20 -2.53 -13.96 7.33
CA ILE A 20 -2.65 -13.29 6.03
C ILE A 20 -1.66 -12.13 5.94
N PHE A 21 -1.37 -11.44 7.05
CA PHE A 21 -0.39 -10.38 7.09
C PHE A 21 1.00 -10.81 6.59
N GLU A 22 1.52 -11.93 7.09
CA GLU A 22 2.82 -12.45 6.67
C GLU A 22 2.75 -12.98 5.24
N ASP A 23 1.59 -13.43 4.75
CA ASP A 23 1.42 -13.86 3.35
C ASP A 23 1.36 -12.66 2.38
N VAL A 24 0.86 -11.51 2.85
CA VAL A 24 0.68 -10.30 2.04
C VAL A 24 1.94 -9.44 2.03
N PHE A 25 2.59 -9.24 3.17
CA PHE A 25 3.68 -8.28 3.34
C PHE A 25 5.06 -8.94 3.48
N ASN A 26 6.06 -8.30 2.89
CA ASN A 26 7.46 -8.65 3.04
C ASN A 26 7.93 -8.26 4.46
N MET A 27 7.93 -9.22 5.38
CA MET A 27 8.29 -9.00 6.78
C MET A 27 9.73 -8.48 6.96
N ASP A 28 10.69 -9.00 6.19
CA ASP A 28 12.08 -8.54 6.24
C ASP A 28 12.15 -7.04 5.91
N TYR A 29 11.38 -6.59 4.91
CA TYR A 29 11.31 -5.18 4.55
C TYR A 29 10.57 -4.35 5.61
N VAL A 30 9.42 -4.82 6.08
CA VAL A 30 8.60 -4.13 7.11
C VAL A 30 9.41 -3.87 8.38
N GLU A 31 10.19 -4.86 8.84
CA GLU A 31 11.00 -4.74 10.04
C GLU A 31 12.13 -3.71 9.87
N GLU A 32 12.75 -3.64 8.68
CA GLU A 32 13.85 -2.74 8.36
C GLU A 32 13.42 -1.29 8.03
N ILE A 33 12.15 -1.05 7.70
CA ILE A 33 11.65 0.30 7.36
C ILE A 33 11.78 1.26 8.56
N GLU A 34 12.48 2.37 8.33
CA GLU A 34 12.41 3.56 9.17
C GLU A 34 11.09 4.34 8.94
N LEU A 35 10.34 4.62 10.01
CA LEU A 35 9.06 5.34 9.98
C LEU A 35 9.23 6.86 9.93
N THR A 36 9.57 7.38 8.75
CA THR A 36 9.47 8.81 8.46
C THR A 36 8.01 9.23 8.27
N GLU A 37 7.68 10.51 8.46
CA GLU A 37 6.31 11.02 8.25
C GLU A 37 5.80 10.73 6.82
N GLU A 38 6.68 10.78 5.83
CA GLU A 38 6.40 10.40 4.45
C GLU A 38 6.00 8.92 4.33
N LYS A 39 6.80 8.00 4.89
CA LYS A 39 6.51 6.57 4.81
C LYS A 39 5.28 6.18 5.61
N LYS A 40 5.01 6.84 6.75
CA LYS A 40 3.75 6.68 7.49
C LYS A 40 2.56 7.00 6.60
N LYS A 41 2.62 8.14 5.87
CA LYS A 41 1.58 8.51 4.91
C LYS A 41 1.41 7.46 3.80
N TYR A 42 2.50 6.91 3.30
CA TYR A 42 2.42 5.87 2.25
C TYR A 42 1.77 4.57 2.78
N ILE A 43 2.05 4.17 4.03
CA ILE A 43 1.44 2.99 4.66
C ILE A 43 -0.05 3.22 4.91
N GLU A 44 -0.41 4.41 5.41
CA GLU A 44 -1.79 4.84 5.61
C GLU A 44 -2.58 4.81 4.30
N TRP A 45 -2.06 5.43 3.24
CA TRP A 45 -2.70 5.39 1.92
C TRP A 45 -2.86 3.99 1.36
N LEU A 46 -1.87 3.12 1.56
CA LEU A 46 -1.99 1.74 1.12
C LEU A 46 -3.12 1.03 1.85
N SER A 47 -3.42 1.39 3.09
CA SER A 47 -4.43 0.68 3.86
C SER A 47 -5.83 0.79 3.25
N TYR A 48 -6.14 1.93 2.61
CA TYR A 48 -7.38 2.14 1.88
C TYR A 48 -7.56 1.22 0.67
N PHE A 49 -6.47 0.63 0.15
CA PHE A 49 -6.55 -0.44 -0.86
C PHE A 49 -7.36 -1.63 -0.33
N PHE A 50 -7.08 -2.05 0.90
CA PHE A 50 -7.63 -3.28 1.46
C PHE A 50 -9.10 -3.17 1.90
N VAL A 51 -9.59 -1.94 2.07
CA VAL A 51 -11.02 -1.66 2.30
C VAL A 51 -11.74 -1.16 1.05
N ALA A 52 -11.08 -1.20 -0.12
CA ALA A 52 -11.61 -0.75 -1.40
C ALA A 52 -12.03 0.73 -1.43
N GLU A 53 -11.37 1.58 -0.65
CA GLU A 53 -11.61 3.04 -0.55
C GLU A 53 -10.46 3.85 -1.17
N MET A 54 -9.73 3.26 -2.12
CA MET A 54 -8.49 3.84 -2.66
C MET A 54 -8.67 4.99 -3.67
N GLN A 55 -9.91 5.35 -4.03
CA GLN A 55 -10.15 6.38 -5.07
C GLN A 55 -9.58 7.73 -4.68
N ASP A 56 -9.94 8.25 -3.51
CA ASP A 56 -9.48 9.58 -3.05
C ASP A 56 -7.96 9.63 -2.89
N VAL A 57 -7.36 8.51 -2.45
CA VAL A 57 -5.91 8.35 -2.36
C VAL A 57 -5.24 8.45 -3.73
N LEU A 58 -5.79 7.78 -4.75
CA LEU A 58 -5.23 7.80 -6.10
C LEU A 58 -5.43 9.15 -6.78
N ASP A 59 -6.54 9.85 -6.49
CA ASP A 59 -6.74 11.24 -6.92
C ASP A 59 -5.66 12.15 -6.32
N GLU A 60 -5.39 12.04 -5.01
CA GLU A 60 -4.32 12.81 -4.35
C GLU A 60 -2.94 12.50 -4.96
N ILE A 61 -2.63 11.22 -5.20
CA ILE A 61 -1.37 10.81 -5.82
C ILE A 61 -1.26 11.34 -7.26
N ASN A 62 -2.35 11.39 -8.02
CA ASN A 62 -2.33 11.90 -9.40
C ASN A 62 -2.02 13.40 -9.49
N GLU A 63 -2.31 14.17 -8.44
CA GLU A 63 -1.95 15.58 -8.35
C GLU A 63 -0.46 15.82 -8.08
N MET A 64 0.27 14.78 -7.64
CA MET A 64 1.69 14.83 -7.33
C MET A 64 2.57 14.81 -8.58
N ASP A 65 3.83 15.22 -8.42
CA ASP A 65 4.79 15.10 -9.51
C ASP A 65 5.14 13.64 -9.80
N MET A 66 5.69 13.38 -10.99
CA MET A 66 5.96 12.01 -11.45
C MET A 66 6.95 11.25 -10.56
N LEU A 67 7.93 11.93 -9.95
CA LEU A 67 8.91 11.30 -9.07
C LEU A 67 8.29 10.95 -7.72
N GLU A 68 7.43 11.82 -7.21
CA GLU A 68 6.64 11.56 -6.00
C GLU A 68 5.71 10.35 -6.21
N GLN A 69 4.98 10.30 -7.33
CA GLN A 69 4.14 9.15 -7.68
C GLN A 69 4.94 7.85 -7.73
N ILE A 70 6.12 7.86 -8.38
CA ILE A 70 6.99 6.70 -8.46
C ILE A 70 7.44 6.26 -7.07
N SER A 71 7.72 7.20 -6.17
CA SER A 71 8.18 6.90 -4.80
C SER A 71 7.11 6.17 -3.99
N VAL A 72 5.84 6.59 -4.13
CA VAL A 72 4.70 5.92 -3.49
C VAL A 72 4.54 4.49 -4.01
N PHE A 73 4.48 4.32 -5.33
CA PHE A 73 4.23 3.00 -5.93
C PHE A 73 5.40 2.04 -5.71
N ASP A 74 6.65 2.52 -5.84
CA ASP A 74 7.85 1.71 -5.56
C ASP A 74 7.88 1.26 -4.10
N PHE A 75 7.47 2.13 -3.17
CA PHE A 75 7.32 1.75 -1.77
C PHE A 75 6.28 0.63 -1.61
N TRP A 76 5.06 0.79 -2.12
CA TRP A 76 4.02 -0.25 -2.01
C TRP A 76 4.44 -1.59 -2.61
N PHE A 77 5.03 -1.59 -3.81
CA PHE A 77 5.47 -2.82 -4.46
C PHE A 77 6.66 -3.49 -3.76
N LYS A 78 7.43 -2.77 -2.93
CA LYS A 78 8.47 -3.37 -2.08
C LYS A 78 7.90 -4.00 -0.82
N ILE A 79 6.82 -3.41 -0.27
CA ILE A 79 6.25 -3.89 0.99
C ILE A 79 5.32 -5.08 0.77
N ILE A 80 4.62 -5.14 -0.37
CA ILE A 80 3.73 -6.26 -0.69
C ILE A 80 4.55 -7.37 -1.35
N GLN A 81 4.50 -8.57 -0.78
CA GLN A 81 5.09 -9.77 -1.38
C GLN A 81 4.07 -10.69 -2.05
N SER A 82 2.79 -10.63 -1.65
CA SER A 82 1.75 -11.41 -2.31
C SER A 82 1.60 -10.99 -3.76
N ARG A 83 1.79 -11.95 -4.67
CA ARG A 83 1.61 -11.73 -6.10
C ARG A 83 0.20 -11.26 -6.43
N ASP A 84 -0.80 -11.86 -5.78
CA ASP A 84 -2.21 -11.57 -6.06
C ASP A 84 -2.54 -10.13 -5.65
N GLU A 85 -2.02 -9.68 -4.51
CA GLU A 85 -2.19 -8.30 -4.04
C GLU A 85 -1.44 -7.29 -4.91
N VAL A 86 -0.22 -7.61 -5.35
CA VAL A 86 0.52 -6.77 -6.31
C VAL A 86 -0.26 -6.63 -7.62
N GLU A 87 -0.84 -7.72 -8.13
CA GLU A 87 -1.64 -7.69 -9.35
C GLU A 87 -2.92 -6.87 -9.17
N ALA A 88 -3.63 -7.05 -8.05
CA ALA A 88 -4.84 -6.30 -7.75
C ALA A 88 -4.58 -4.80 -7.57
N LEU A 89 -3.51 -4.43 -6.86
CA LEU A 89 -3.08 -3.04 -6.71
C LEU A 89 -2.71 -2.42 -8.06
N ALA A 90 -1.92 -3.12 -8.88
CA ALA A 90 -1.54 -2.64 -10.21
C ALA A 90 -2.76 -2.43 -11.12
N ARG A 91 -3.71 -3.38 -11.14
CA ARG A 91 -4.98 -3.23 -11.87
C ARG A 91 -5.77 -2.02 -11.40
N THR A 92 -5.86 -1.80 -10.09
CA THR A 92 -6.57 -0.66 -9.49
C THR A 92 -5.95 0.67 -9.94
N ILE A 93 -4.62 0.79 -9.88
CA ILE A 93 -3.90 1.98 -10.33
C ILE A 93 -4.11 2.23 -11.83
N ILE A 94 -3.97 1.19 -12.67
CA ILE A 94 -4.14 1.33 -14.13
C ILE A 94 -5.58 1.69 -14.47
N TYR A 95 -6.56 1.05 -13.84
CA TYR A 95 -7.97 1.35 -14.03
C TYR A 95 -8.26 2.81 -13.72
N HIS A 96 -7.77 3.30 -12.58
CA HIS A 96 -7.96 4.68 -12.17
C HIS A 96 -7.28 5.66 -13.16
N LYS A 97 -6.06 5.37 -13.63
CA LYS A 97 -5.34 6.24 -14.60
C LYS A 97 -5.94 6.25 -16.01
N THR A 98 -6.52 5.14 -16.46
CA THR A 98 -6.92 4.97 -17.87
C THR A 98 -8.44 4.94 -18.09
N GLY A 99 -9.22 4.73 -17.01
CA GLY A 99 -10.65 4.45 -17.09
C GLY A 99 -10.99 3.12 -17.79
N MET A 100 -9.98 2.28 -18.11
CA MET A 100 -10.18 1.01 -18.81
C MET A 100 -10.12 -0.15 -17.83
N PRO A 101 -11.17 -1.01 -17.75
CA PRO A 101 -11.10 -2.24 -16.96
C PRO A 101 -10.00 -3.15 -17.53
N VAL A 102 -9.09 -3.57 -16.66
CA VAL A 102 -7.95 -4.44 -16.97
C VAL A 102 -8.18 -5.80 -16.37
#